data_AF-A0A4Q1VQA4-F1
#
_entry.id   AF-A0A4Q1VQA4-F1
#
_cell.length_a   1.000
_cell.length_b   1.000
_cell.length_c   1.000
_cell.angle_alpha   90.00
_cell.angle_beta   90.00
_cell.angle_gamma   90.00
#
_symmetry.space_group_name_H-M   'P 1'
#
loop_
_entity.id
_entity.type
_entity.pdbx_description
1 polymer ?
#
loop_
_entity_poly.entity_id
_entity_poly.type
_entity_poly.pdbx_seq_one_letter_code
_entity_poly.pdbx_strand_id
1 'polypeptide(L)'
;MLILVLSGMAGLLGPAHATGKRCQMNAIERSKCIIEAILADISRTYKQVGGGGISAIKQNSTTSFTVSISQEERIDLLTYEATVDGKGKVSVKKTGEGTQ
;
A
#
# COMPACT_ATOMS: atom_id res chain seq x y z
N MET A 1 -53.48 -17.28 7.01
CA MET A 1 -53.07 -16.15 6.15
C MET A 1 -51.62 -15.87 6.46
N LEU A 2 -50.74 -16.22 5.53
CA LEU A 2 -49.28 -16.20 5.66
C LEU A 2 -48.79 -14.77 5.39
N ILE A 3 -48.10 -14.13 6.32
CA ILE A 3 -47.37 -12.88 6.04
C ILE A 3 -45.89 -13.14 6.31
N LEU A 4 -45.16 -13.36 5.21
CA LEU A 4 -43.71 -13.19 5.12
C LEU A 4 -43.40 -11.69 5.23
N VAL A 5 -42.50 -11.31 6.14
CA VAL A 5 -41.74 -10.06 5.99
C VAL A 5 -40.26 -10.38 6.12
N LEU A 6 -39.59 -10.41 4.96
CA LEU A 6 -38.14 -10.33 4.83
C LEU A 6 -37.70 -8.89 5.11
N SER A 7 -36.80 -8.71 6.06
CA SER A 7 -35.90 -7.55 6.12
C SER A 7 -34.72 -7.98 7.00
N GLY A 8 -33.51 -8.19 6.50
CA GLY A 8 -32.75 -7.31 5.62
C GLY A 8 -31.82 -6.41 6.43
N MET A 9 -31.05 -6.95 7.40
CA MET A 9 -30.01 -6.16 8.06
C MET A 9 -28.72 -6.23 7.25
N ALA A 10 -28.61 -5.24 6.38
CA ALA A 10 -27.43 -4.85 5.63
C ALA A 10 -26.19 -4.86 6.53
N GLY A 11 -25.17 -5.61 6.10
CA GLY A 11 -23.85 -5.59 6.70
C GLY A 11 -23.30 -4.16 6.73
N LEU A 12 -22.82 -3.76 7.90
CA LEU A 12 -22.00 -2.57 8.13
C LEU A 12 -20.64 -2.75 7.45
N LEU A 13 -20.61 -2.73 6.12
CA LEU A 13 -19.44 -2.28 5.38
C LEU A 13 -19.50 -0.76 5.42
N GLY A 14 -18.87 -0.19 6.45
CA GLY A 14 -18.58 1.24 6.48
C GLY A 14 -17.90 1.66 5.17
N PRO A 15 -18.08 2.91 4.73
CA PRO A 15 -17.46 3.36 3.51
C PRO A 15 -15.94 3.21 3.68
N ALA A 16 -15.34 2.32 2.89
CA ALA A 16 -13.93 2.41 2.62
C ALA A 16 -13.74 3.83 2.05
N HIS A 17 -13.08 4.70 2.81
CA HIS A 17 -12.67 6.01 2.33
C HIS A 17 -11.70 5.78 1.16
N ALA A 18 -12.26 5.57 -0.03
CA ALA A 18 -11.57 5.82 -1.26
C ALA A 18 -11.41 7.33 -1.34
N THR A 19 -10.39 7.87 -0.68
CA THR A 19 -9.91 9.21 -0.99
C THR A 19 -9.59 9.17 -2.47
N GLY A 20 -10.45 9.76 -3.29
CA GLY A 20 -10.31 9.84 -4.74
C GLY A 20 -9.16 10.76 -5.14
N LYS A 21 -7.95 10.54 -4.58
CA LYS A 21 -6.73 11.18 -5.04
C LYS A 21 -6.48 10.65 -6.44
N ARG A 22 -6.66 11.51 -7.45
CA ARG A 22 -6.24 11.20 -8.81
C ARG A 22 -4.71 11.14 -8.81
N CYS A 23 -4.13 9.96 -8.87
CA CYS A 23 -2.67 9.81 -8.90
C CYS A 23 -2.06 10.08 -10.29
N GLN A 24 -2.87 10.54 -11.24
CA GLN A 24 -2.45 11.12 -12.52
C GLN A 24 -2.16 12.62 -12.36
N MET A 25 -1.21 12.95 -11.50
CA MET A 25 -0.74 14.30 -11.26
C MET A 25 0.75 14.39 -11.61
N ASN A 26 1.40 15.50 -11.22
CA ASN A 26 2.85 15.66 -11.35
C ASN A 26 3.62 14.53 -10.62
N ALA A 27 4.93 14.46 -10.87
CA ALA A 27 5.78 13.39 -10.35
C ALA A 27 5.72 13.24 -8.81
N ILE A 28 5.62 14.34 -8.06
CA ILE A 28 5.61 14.32 -6.59
C ILE A 28 4.30 13.72 -6.07
N GLU A 29 3.17 14.17 -6.59
CA GLU A 29 1.87 13.63 -6.19
C GLU A 29 1.69 12.16 -6.61
N ARG A 30 2.24 11.79 -7.77
CA ARG A 30 2.31 10.39 -8.19
C ARG A 30 3.13 9.55 -7.21
N SER A 31 4.31 10.01 -6.82
CA SER A 31 5.15 9.31 -5.85
C SER A 31 4.47 9.20 -4.49
N LYS A 32 3.77 10.25 -4.01
CA LYS A 32 2.97 10.19 -2.77
C LYS A 32 1.94 9.07 -2.81
N CYS A 33 1.15 8.98 -3.88
CA CYS A 33 0.17 7.90 -4.02
C CYS A 33 0.81 6.50 -4.04
N ILE A 34 1.95 6.35 -4.74
CA ILE A 34 2.66 5.07 -4.80
C ILE A 34 3.19 4.68 -3.42
N ILE A 35 3.80 5.62 -2.71
CA ILE A 35 4.31 5.41 -1.36
C ILE A 35 3.16 5.03 -0.42
N GLU A 36 2.03 5.72 -0.46
CA GLU A 36 0.84 5.37 0.34
C GLU A 36 0.37 3.93 0.07
N ALA A 37 0.35 3.49 -1.19
CA ALA A 37 0.00 2.11 -1.55
C ALA A 37 1.03 1.08 -1.06
N ILE A 38 2.33 1.39 -1.14
CA ILE A 38 3.40 0.55 -0.60
C ILE A 38 3.27 0.42 0.92
N LEU A 39 3.06 1.54 1.63
CA LEU A 39 2.89 1.55 3.09
C LEU A 39 1.67 0.73 3.53
N ALA A 40 0.56 0.82 2.78
CA ALA A 40 -0.62 0.00 3.02
C ALA A 40 -0.36 -1.50 2.81
N ASP A 41 0.47 -1.87 1.83
CA ASP A 41 0.89 -3.26 1.64
C ASP A 41 1.81 -3.73 2.78
N ILE A 42 2.84 -2.96 3.13
CA ILE A 42 3.77 -3.29 4.23
C ILE A 42 3.03 -3.49 5.54
N SER A 43 2.10 -2.58 5.88
CA SER A 43 1.27 -2.69 7.09
C SER A 43 0.47 -3.99 7.16
N ARG A 44 0.12 -4.58 6.01
CA ARG A 44 -0.62 -5.85 5.93
C ARG A 44 0.32 -7.07 5.91
N THR A 45 1.46 -6.96 5.25
CA THR A 45 2.28 -8.13 4.85
C THR A 45 3.56 -8.29 5.65
N TYR A 46 4.16 -7.23 6.17
CA TYR A 46 5.39 -7.30 6.96
C TYR A 46 5.08 -7.74 8.39
N LYS A 47 5.67 -8.87 8.83
CA LYS A 47 5.36 -9.51 10.12
C LYS A 47 6.50 -9.49 11.12
N GLN A 48 7.68 -9.00 10.74
CA GLN A 48 8.81 -8.94 11.66
C GLN A 48 8.46 -7.97 12.81
N VAL A 49 8.71 -8.43 14.04
CA VAL A 49 8.48 -7.68 15.27
C VAL A 49 9.83 -7.27 15.84
N GLY A 50 10.00 -5.98 16.15
CA GLY A 50 11.22 -5.41 16.70
C GLY A 50 11.05 -3.91 16.98
N GLY A 51 12.08 -3.27 17.55
CA GLY A 51 12.11 -1.82 17.77
C GLY A 51 12.38 -0.98 16.51
N GLY A 52 12.57 -1.67 15.38
CA GLY A 52 12.87 -1.11 14.08
C GLY A 52 11.73 -0.32 13.41
N GLY A 53 12.00 0.22 12.23
CA GLY A 53 11.04 1.01 11.47
C GLY A 53 11.52 1.37 10.07
N ILE A 54 10.65 1.99 9.27
CA ILE A 54 11.01 2.45 7.92
C ILE A 54 12.06 3.56 8.04
N SER A 55 13.27 3.30 7.55
CA SER A 55 14.39 4.24 7.57
C SER A 55 14.59 4.96 6.25
N ALA A 56 14.16 4.35 5.13
CA ALA A 56 14.19 5.00 3.83
C ALA A 56 13.11 4.47 2.89
N ILE A 57 12.65 5.34 1.99
CA ILE A 57 11.86 4.97 0.80
C ILE A 57 12.52 5.65 -0.39
N LYS A 58 13.11 4.85 -1.28
CA LYS A 58 13.85 5.34 -2.44
C LYS A 58 13.16 4.91 -3.72
N GLN A 59 12.92 5.87 -4.62
CA GLN A 59 12.53 5.58 -5.98
C GLN A 59 13.78 5.18 -6.78
N ASN A 60 13.81 3.95 -7.32
CA ASN A 60 14.91 3.45 -8.13
C ASN A 60 14.73 3.78 -9.62
N SER A 61 13.47 3.82 -10.08
CA SER A 61 13.08 4.15 -11.45
C SER A 61 11.67 4.76 -11.47
N THR A 62 11.14 5.09 -12.64
CA THR A 62 9.77 5.64 -12.77
C THR A 62 8.68 4.73 -12.16
N THR A 63 8.92 3.42 -12.03
CA THR A 63 7.95 2.44 -11.49
C THR A 63 8.48 1.64 -10.30
N SER A 64 9.77 1.72 -9.99
CA SER A 64 10.41 0.86 -9.00
C SER A 64 10.79 1.62 -7.73
N PHE A 65 10.56 1.01 -6.57
CA PHE A 65 10.86 1.57 -5.26
C PHE A 65 11.53 0.52 -4.37
N THR A 66 12.45 0.95 -3.51
CA THR A 66 12.95 0.15 -2.40
C THR A 66 12.58 0.83 -1.09
N VAL A 67 12.02 0.05 -0.17
CA VAL A 67 11.78 0.45 1.21
C VAL A 67 12.81 -0.24 2.09
N SER A 68 13.51 0.54 2.91
CA SER A 68 14.44 0.06 3.92
C SER A 68 13.75 0.10 5.28
N ILE A 69 13.76 -1.03 5.97
CA ILE A 69 13.23 -1.17 7.32
C ILE A 69 14.40 -1.55 8.22
N SER A 70 14.84 -0.60 9.05
CA SER A 70 15.89 -0.87 10.04
C SER A 70 15.39 -1.88 11.05
N GLN A 71 16.23 -2.84 11.39
CA GLN A 71 16.06 -3.79 12.48
C GLN A 71 17.30 -3.74 13.37
N GLU A 72 17.25 -4.45 14.49
CA GLU A 72 18.46 -4.71 15.25
C GLU A 72 19.45 -5.47 14.35
N GLU A 73 20.66 -4.92 14.22
CA GLU A 73 21.81 -5.51 13.53
C GLU A 73 21.72 -5.65 12.00
N ARG A 74 20.58 -5.32 11.37
CA ARG A 74 20.40 -5.41 9.90
C ARG A 74 19.39 -4.40 9.35
N ILE A 75 19.34 -4.28 8.04
CA ILE A 75 18.29 -3.53 7.32
C ILE A 75 17.58 -4.48 6.37
N ASP A 76 16.27 -4.66 6.57
CA ASP A 76 15.42 -5.38 5.62
C ASP A 76 15.13 -4.47 4.43
N LEU A 77 15.24 -5.00 3.22
CA LEU A 77 15.03 -4.28 1.96
C LEU A 77 13.86 -4.91 1.21
N LEU A 78 12.81 -4.13 0.96
CA LEU A 78 11.63 -4.54 0.19
C LEU A 78 11.59 -3.78 -1.12
N THR A 79 11.65 -4.49 -2.25
CA THR A 79 11.55 -3.88 -3.59
C THR A 79 10.15 -4.04 -4.15
N TYR A 80 9.61 -2.95 -4.66
CA TYR A 80 8.25 -2.84 -5.21
C TYR A 80 8.29 -2.33 -6.64
N GLU A 81 7.43 -2.89 -7.48
CA GLU A 81 7.01 -2.30 -8.75
C GLU A 81 5.61 -1.71 -8.62
N ALA A 82 5.40 -0.54 -9.21
CA ALA A 82 4.16 0.20 -9.16
C ALA A 82 3.64 0.54 -10.55
N THR A 83 2.34 0.39 -10.74
CA THR A 83 1.62 0.84 -11.92
C THR A 83 0.54 1.85 -11.52
N VAL A 84 0.29 2.81 -12.42
CA VAL A 84 -0.79 3.79 -12.26
C VAL A 84 -1.61 3.73 -13.54
N ASP A 85 -2.88 3.38 -13.43
CA ASP A 85 -3.76 3.24 -14.59
C ASP A 85 -4.27 4.60 -15.12
N GLY A 86 -5.03 4.54 -16.22
CA GLY A 86 -5.68 5.69 -16.86
C GLY A 86 -6.63 6.49 -15.96
N LYS A 87 -7.04 5.93 -14.81
CA LYS A 87 -7.94 6.56 -13.83
C LYS A 87 -7.20 7.02 -12.58
N GLY A 88 -5.87 6.84 -12.52
CA GLY A 88 -5.06 7.17 -11.37
C GLY A 88 -5.10 6.12 -10.26
N LYS A 89 -5.62 4.91 -10.53
CA LYS A 89 -5.55 3.81 -9.57
C LYS A 89 -4.12 3.29 -9.51
N VAL A 90 -3.56 3.27 -8.32
CA VAL A 90 -2.23 2.69 -8.06
C VAL A 90 -2.37 1.20 -7.76
N SER A 91 -1.50 0.39 -8.35
CA SER A 91 -1.28 -1.00 -7.95
C SER A 91 0.20 -1.19 -7.65
N VAL A 92 0.53 -1.91 -6.58
CA VAL A 92 1.91 -2.21 -6.19
C VAL A 92 2.09 -3.71 -6.06
N LYS A 93 3.29 -4.19 -6.37
CA LYS A 93 3.68 -5.59 -6.24
C LYS A 93 5.08 -5.66 -5.63
N LYS A 94 5.23 -6.36 -4.51
CA LYS A 94 6.56 -6.72 -4.00
C LYS A 94 7.24 -7.68 -4.98
N THR A 95 8.42 -7.32 -5.46
CA THR A 95 9.18 -8.10 -6.45
C THR A 95 10.48 -8.68 -5.88
N GLY A 96 10.94 -8.19 -4.74
CA GLY A 96 12.13 -8.71 -4.09
C GLY A 96 12.17 -8.38 -2.61
N GLU A 97 12.95 -9.18 -1.88
CA GLU A 97 13.24 -9.02 -0.47
C GLU A 97 14.70 -9.41 -0.24
N GLY A 98 15.39 -8.66 0.61
CA GLY A 98 16.79 -8.90 0.95
C GLY A 98 17.15 -8.23 2.27
N THR A 99 18.41 -8.37 2.66
CA THR A 99 18.96 -7.78 3.89
C THR A 99 20.31 -7.14 3.60
N GLN A 100 20.60 -6.03 4.27
CA GLN A 100 21.90 -5.38 4.31
C GLN A 100 22.44 -5.34 5.74
#